data_AF-A0A2V6SRL7-F1
#
_entry.id   AF-A0A2V6SRL7-F1
#
_cell.length_a   1.000
_cell.length_b   1.000
_cell.length_c   1.000
_cell.angle_alpha   90.00
_cell.angle_beta   90.00
_cell.angle_gamma   90.00
#
_symmetry.space_group_name_H-M   'P 1'
#
loop_
_entity.id
_entity.type
_entity.pdbx_description
1 polymer ?
#
loop_
_entity_poly.entity_id
_entity_poly.type
_entity_poly.pdbx_seq_one_letter_code
_entity_poly.pdbx_strand_id
1 'polypeptide(L)'
;MTDLVPADLPPARRAALAEVLGEGLATARALETLYRAFATAATMPTLARELLTLAVATTRVAEVLAPLATALGAEPGSGGPDEPVDGRASVSAASGAERAPLFARAFKGERALARACAEAVTLLDGAALPTLGGLAADLARDMVQLRHLYLGYS
;
A
#
# COMPACT_ATOMS: atom_id res chain seq x y z
N MET A 1 1.04 6.17 -26.28
CA MET A 1 0.72 6.37 -24.85
C MET A 1 -0.78 6.26 -24.73
N THR A 2 -1.26 5.12 -24.24
CA THR A 2 -2.68 4.90 -23.95
C THR A 2 -3.08 5.87 -22.84
N ASP A 3 -4.17 6.61 -23.01
CA ASP A 3 -4.70 7.46 -21.94
C ASP A 3 -4.97 6.59 -20.71
N LEU A 4 -4.17 6.80 -19.66
CA LEU A 4 -4.23 6.07 -18.39
C LEU A 4 -5.53 6.38 -17.62
N VAL A 5 -6.17 7.49 -17.96
CA VAL A 5 -7.41 7.99 -17.35
C VAL A 5 -8.36 8.40 -18.48
N PRO A 6 -9.64 7.98 -18.45
CA PRO A 6 -10.62 8.41 -19.44
C PRO A 6 -10.76 9.94 -19.53
N ALA A 7 -10.65 10.48 -20.74
CA ALA A 7 -10.70 11.92 -20.99
C ALA A 7 -12.07 12.53 -20.64
N ASP A 8 -13.12 11.73 -20.75
CA ASP A 8 -14.54 12.01 -20.50
C ASP A 8 -14.98 11.77 -19.04
N LEU A 9 -14.04 11.41 -18.16
CA LEU A 9 -14.34 11.23 -16.73
C LEU A 9 -14.88 12.55 -16.12
N PRO A 10 -16.09 12.55 -15.50
CA PRO A 10 -16.67 13.74 -14.90
C PRO A 10 -15.72 14.43 -13.91
N PRO A 11 -15.67 15.78 -13.84
CA PRO A 11 -14.73 16.50 -12.98
C PRO A 11 -14.75 16.06 -11.51
N ALA A 12 -15.94 15.82 -10.95
CA ALA A 12 -16.10 15.35 -9.58
C ALA A 12 -15.51 13.95 -9.36
N ARG A 13 -15.70 13.03 -10.32
CA ARG A 13 -15.10 11.69 -10.27
C ARG A 13 -13.60 11.73 -10.48
N ARG A 14 -13.12 12.61 -11.35
CA ARG A 14 -11.68 12.83 -11.56
C ARG A 14 -10.99 13.33 -10.29
N ALA A 15 -11.60 14.29 -9.58
CA ALA A 15 -11.09 14.77 -8.30
C ALA A 15 -11.07 13.67 -7.23
N ALA A 16 -12.17 12.92 -7.07
CA ALA A 16 -12.23 11.80 -6.13
C ALA A 16 -11.19 10.71 -6.46
N LEU A 17 -10.98 10.41 -7.74
CA LEU A 17 -9.99 9.45 -8.18
C LEU A 17 -8.56 9.93 -7.88
N ALA A 18 -8.29 11.23 -8.07
CA ALA A 18 -7.01 11.83 -7.74
C ALA A 18 -6.69 11.70 -6.24
N GLU A 19 -7.66 11.99 -5.39
CA GLU A 19 -7.55 11.87 -3.93
C GLU A 19 -7.25 10.42 -3.51
N VAL A 20 -8.09 9.48 -3.93
CA VAL A 20 -7.96 8.05 -3.59
C VAL A 20 -6.63 7.47 -4.07
N LEU A 21 -6.19 7.81 -5.29
CA LEU A 21 -4.89 7.34 -5.80
C LEU A 21 -3.71 8.00 -5.10
N GLY A 22 -3.82 9.28 -4.72
CA GLY A 22 -2.82 9.97 -3.92
C GLY A 22 -2.64 9.33 -2.55
N GLU A 23 -3.74 9.05 -1.85
CA GLU A 23 -3.75 8.36 -0.55
C GLU A 23 -3.21 6.93 -0.67
N GLY A 24 -3.65 6.18 -1.69
CA GLY A 24 -3.17 4.82 -1.97
C GLY A 24 -1.67 4.80 -2.23
N LEU A 25 -1.15 5.72 -3.04
CA LEU A 25 0.28 5.84 -3.33
C LEU A 25 1.10 6.19 -2.08
N ALA A 26 0.62 7.14 -1.27
CA ALA A 26 1.28 7.50 -0.01
C ALA A 26 1.31 6.30 0.96
N THR A 27 0.20 5.57 1.08
CA THR A 27 0.09 4.38 1.92
C THR A 27 1.03 3.28 1.45
N ALA A 28 1.10 2.99 0.15
CA ALA A 28 2.01 2.01 -0.41
C ALA A 28 3.49 2.35 -0.10
N ARG A 29 3.89 3.61 -0.28
CA ARG A 29 5.27 4.04 0.07
C ARG A 29 5.56 3.89 1.57
N ALA A 30 4.60 4.23 2.41
CA ALA A 30 4.77 4.12 3.86
C ALA A 30 4.87 2.65 4.33
N LEU A 31 4.07 1.75 3.75
CA LEU A 31 4.14 0.31 3.97
C LEU A 31 5.47 -0.28 3.50
N GLU A 32 5.93 0.10 2.31
CA GLU A 32 7.21 -0.34 1.76
C GLU A 32 8.37 0.04 2.70
N THR A 33 8.37 1.28 3.20
CA THR A 33 9.35 1.73 4.20
C THR A 33 9.21 0.95 5.51
N LEU A 34 7.99 0.73 6.01
CA LEU A 34 7.73 -0.05 7.22
C LEU A 34 8.28 -1.48 7.09
N TYR A 35 8.01 -2.16 5.99
CA TYR A 35 8.45 -3.53 5.77
C TYR A 35 9.97 -3.65 5.69
N ARG A 36 10.66 -2.70 5.04
CA ARG A 36 12.12 -2.68 5.01
C ARG A 36 12.71 -2.43 6.39
N ALA A 37 12.16 -1.48 7.14
CA ALA A 37 12.61 -1.17 8.49
C ALA A 37 12.39 -2.37 9.43
N PHE A 38 11.22 -3.01 9.33
CA PHE A 38 10.90 -4.21 10.10
C PHE A 38 11.82 -5.38 9.72
N ALA A 39 12.08 -5.60 8.43
CA ALA A 39 13.03 -6.63 7.98
C ALA A 39 14.43 -6.41 8.55
N THR A 40 14.88 -5.15 8.61
CA THR A 40 16.19 -4.78 9.17
C THR A 40 16.26 -5.02 10.69
N ALA A 41 15.16 -4.76 11.39
CA ALA A 41 15.07 -4.97 12.84
C ALA A 41 14.84 -6.43 13.25
N ALA A 42 14.41 -7.29 12.32
CA ALA A 42 14.10 -8.69 12.60
C ALA A 42 15.37 -9.51 12.83
N THR A 43 15.42 -10.22 13.96
CA THR A 43 16.55 -11.13 14.28
C THR A 43 16.45 -12.47 13.55
N MET A 44 15.28 -12.81 13.00
CA MET A 44 14.99 -14.07 12.33
C MET A 44 15.14 -13.92 10.80
N PRO A 45 16.09 -14.62 10.15
CA PRO A 45 16.35 -14.46 8.71
C PRO A 45 15.15 -14.77 7.81
N THR A 46 14.33 -15.74 8.20
CA THR A 46 13.12 -16.12 7.47
C THR A 46 12.09 -14.99 7.50
N LEU A 47 11.80 -14.43 8.67
CA LEU A 47 10.90 -13.27 8.81
C LEU A 47 11.40 -12.08 8.00
N ALA A 48 12.69 -11.75 8.10
CA ALA A 48 13.29 -10.65 7.36
C ALA A 48 13.09 -10.80 5.84
N ARG A 49 13.31 -12.02 5.29
CA ARG A 49 13.13 -12.29 3.86
C ARG A 49 11.67 -12.14 3.42
N GLU A 50 10.72 -12.64 4.21
CA GLU A 50 9.29 -12.52 3.88
C GLU A 50 8.82 -11.06 3.94
N LEU A 51 9.28 -10.28 4.92
CA LEU A 51 9.02 -8.84 4.99
C LEU A 51 9.61 -8.08 3.78
N LEU A 52 10.81 -8.44 3.32
CA LEU A 52 11.38 -7.86 2.10
C LEU A 52 10.58 -8.24 0.85
N THR A 53 9.99 -9.43 0.82
CA THR A 53 9.11 -9.85 -0.27
C THR A 53 7.85 -8.98 -0.31
N LEU A 54 7.23 -8.73 0.85
CA LEU A 54 6.11 -7.79 0.97
C LEU A 54 6.51 -6.35 0.59
N ALA A 55 7.70 -5.91 0.98
CA ALA A 55 8.21 -4.59 0.58
C ALA A 55 8.30 -4.44 -0.94
N VAL A 56 8.83 -5.46 -1.65
CA VAL A 56 8.92 -5.47 -3.11
C VAL A 56 7.55 -5.51 -3.76
N ALA A 57 6.62 -6.31 -3.23
CA ALA A 57 5.24 -6.34 -3.72
C ALA A 57 4.59 -4.94 -3.59
N THR A 58 4.76 -4.30 -2.44
CA THR A 58 4.26 -2.94 -2.18
C THR A 58 4.91 -1.90 -3.10
N THR A 59 6.21 -2.02 -3.41
CA THR A 59 6.89 -1.16 -4.41
C THR A 59 6.17 -1.23 -5.76
N ARG A 60 5.82 -2.43 -6.24
CA ARG A 60 5.12 -2.60 -7.52
C ARG A 60 3.74 -1.95 -7.51
N VAL A 61 3.02 -2.01 -6.38
CA VAL A 61 1.76 -1.28 -6.21
C VAL A 61 1.99 0.21 -6.41
N ALA A 62 2.99 0.78 -5.73
CA ALA A 62 3.32 2.20 -5.86
C ALA A 62 3.72 2.58 -7.30
N GLU A 63 4.47 1.73 -8.00
CA GLU A 63 4.85 1.93 -9.41
C GLU A 63 3.65 1.96 -10.36
N VAL A 64 2.58 1.21 -10.06
CA VAL A 64 1.34 1.26 -10.84
C VAL A 64 0.50 2.49 -10.50
N LEU A 65 0.42 2.87 -9.22
CA LEU A 65 -0.39 4.01 -8.78
C LEU A 65 0.24 5.36 -9.18
N ALA A 66 1.56 5.47 -9.18
CA ALA A 66 2.29 6.71 -9.48
C ALA A 66 1.96 7.37 -10.83
N PRO A 67 1.96 6.66 -11.98
CA PRO A 67 1.60 7.27 -13.26
C PRO A 67 0.14 7.70 -13.30
N LEU A 68 -0.78 6.97 -12.64
CA LEU A 68 -2.19 7.33 -12.56
C LEU A 68 -2.39 8.60 -11.72
N ALA A 69 -1.75 8.67 -10.55
CA ALA A 69 -1.75 9.85 -9.69
C ALA A 69 -1.19 11.08 -10.43
N THR A 70 -0.06 10.92 -11.13
CA THR A 70 0.55 11.99 -11.93
C THR A 70 -0.38 12.49 -13.03
N ALA A 71 -1.03 11.57 -13.76
CA ALA A 71 -1.95 11.93 -14.85
C ALA A 71 -3.16 12.73 -14.35
N LEU A 72 -3.53 12.59 -13.08
CA LEU A 72 -4.64 13.29 -12.44
C LEU A 72 -4.23 14.59 -11.74
N GLY A 73 -2.93 14.90 -11.68
CA GLY A 73 -2.42 16.00 -10.87
C GLY A 73 -2.62 15.76 -9.37
N ALA A 74 -2.68 14.50 -8.94
CA ALA A 74 -2.74 14.16 -7.52
C ALA A 74 -1.38 14.45 -6.88
N GLU A 75 -1.30 15.50 -6.07
CA GLU A 75 -0.12 15.77 -5.26
C GLU A 75 -0.02 14.72 -4.13
N PRO A 76 1.15 14.08 -3.94
CA PRO A 76 1.32 13.16 -2.83
C PRO A 76 1.25 13.93 -1.49
N GLY A 77 0.09 13.87 -0.82
CA GLY A 77 -0.04 14.19 0.60
C GLY A 77 -0.85 15.43 1.00
N SER A 78 -1.89 15.85 0.26
CA SER A 78 -2.69 17.03 0.66
C SER A 78 -3.98 16.75 1.44
N GLY A 79 -4.29 15.52 1.88
CA GLY A 79 -5.48 15.28 2.71
C GLY A 79 -5.61 13.83 3.16
N GLY A 80 -6.00 13.63 4.42
CA GLY A 80 -6.35 12.31 4.98
C GLY A 80 -5.70 12.02 6.33
N PRO A 81 -6.47 11.87 7.44
CA PRO A 81 -5.94 11.81 8.79
C PRO A 81 -5.45 10.41 9.13
N ASP A 82 -4.16 10.28 9.34
CA ASP A 82 -3.58 9.56 10.48
C ASP A 82 -2.08 9.66 10.29
N GLU A 83 -1.42 10.01 11.39
CA GLU A 83 0.02 9.92 11.63
C GLU A 83 0.75 9.15 10.52
N PRO A 84 1.73 9.76 9.81
CA PRO A 84 2.58 8.99 8.92
C PRO A 84 3.01 7.76 9.71
N VAL A 85 2.63 6.55 9.27
CA VAL A 85 3.59 5.67 8.58
C VAL A 85 5.05 5.84 9.02
N ASP A 86 5.32 6.17 10.27
CA ASP A 86 6.60 6.68 10.77
C ASP A 86 7.60 5.58 10.47
N GLY A 87 8.31 5.76 9.36
CA GLY A 87 9.12 4.72 8.72
C GLY A 87 10.37 4.39 9.54
N ARG A 88 10.54 5.06 10.68
CA ARG A 88 11.55 4.73 11.67
C ARG A 88 10.98 3.64 12.57
N ALA A 89 11.37 2.40 12.32
CA ALA A 89 11.41 1.41 13.39
C ALA A 89 12.47 1.86 14.41
N SER A 90 12.10 2.71 15.37
CA SER A 90 12.92 3.02 16.55
C SER A 90 12.89 1.89 17.59
N VAL A 91 12.18 0.80 17.30
CA VAL A 91 11.93 -0.30 18.23
C VAL A 91 12.62 -1.55 17.68
N SER A 92 13.45 -2.18 18.52
CA SER A 92 13.91 -3.56 18.33
C SER A 92 12.74 -4.45 17.94
N ALA A 93 12.93 -5.45 17.08
CA ALA A 93 11.91 -6.44 16.73
C ALA A 93 12.34 -7.85 17.17
N ALA A 94 13.05 -7.92 18.31
CA ALA A 94 13.66 -9.13 18.83
C ALA A 94 12.63 -10.08 19.46
N SER A 95 11.58 -9.54 20.09
CA SER A 95 10.52 -10.30 20.74
C SER A 95 9.17 -10.19 20.03
N GLY A 96 8.25 -11.11 20.30
CA GLY A 96 6.88 -11.07 19.78
C GLY A 96 6.12 -9.81 20.20
N ALA A 97 6.28 -9.39 21.46
CA ALA A 97 5.68 -8.16 22.00
C ALA A 97 6.16 -6.90 21.26
N GLU A 98 7.43 -6.86 20.87
CA GLU A 98 8.00 -5.77 20.07
C GLU A 98 7.50 -5.79 18.61
N ARG A 99 7.22 -6.97 18.06
CA ARG A 99 6.74 -7.15 16.68
C ARG A 99 5.25 -6.87 16.52
N ALA A 100 4.44 -7.16 17.54
CA ALA A 100 2.99 -6.97 17.52
C ALA A 100 2.54 -5.57 17.03
N PRO A 101 3.10 -4.44 17.52
CA PRO A 101 2.70 -3.12 17.02
C PRO A 101 3.10 -2.88 15.55
N LEU A 102 4.23 -3.44 15.09
CA LEU A 102 4.65 -3.34 13.69
C LEU A 102 3.69 -4.09 12.76
N PHE A 103 3.27 -5.31 13.15
CA PHE A 103 2.24 -6.05 12.42
C PHE A 103 0.89 -5.32 12.43
N ALA A 104 0.45 -4.77 13.57
CA ALA A 104 -0.79 -4.01 13.65
C ALA A 104 -0.78 -2.80 12.69
N ARG A 105 0.36 -2.09 12.61
CA ARG A 105 0.56 -0.98 11.68
C ARG A 105 0.52 -1.44 10.22
N ALA A 106 1.18 -2.55 9.90
CA ALA A 106 1.14 -3.15 8.58
C ALA A 106 -0.30 -3.54 8.17
N PHE A 107 -1.05 -4.22 9.04
CA PHE A 107 -2.46 -4.56 8.77
C PHE A 107 -3.35 -3.34 8.57
N LYS A 108 -3.08 -2.23 9.26
CA LYS A 108 -3.81 -0.97 9.05
C LYS A 108 -3.51 -0.42 7.65
N GLY A 109 -2.23 -0.35 7.27
CA GLY A 109 -1.82 0.15 5.96
C GLY A 109 -2.34 -0.73 4.82
N GLU A 110 -2.20 -2.05 4.91
CA GLU A 110 -2.65 -2.98 3.84
C GLU A 110 -4.16 -2.87 3.58
N ARG A 111 -4.96 -2.75 4.64
CA ARG A 111 -6.41 -2.55 4.51
C ARG A 111 -6.75 -1.20 3.87
N ALA A 112 -6.04 -0.14 4.25
CA ALA A 112 -6.22 1.18 3.65
C ALA A 112 -5.85 1.17 2.16
N LEU A 113 -4.74 0.53 1.81
CA LEU A 113 -4.30 0.38 0.43
C LEU A 113 -5.28 -0.43 -0.42
N ALA A 114 -5.75 -1.58 0.09
CA ALA A 114 -6.75 -2.40 -0.59
C ALA A 114 -8.07 -1.64 -0.81
N ARG A 115 -8.52 -0.86 0.18
CA ARG A 115 -9.70 0.00 0.07
C ARG A 115 -9.50 1.05 -1.02
N ALA A 116 -8.38 1.76 -1.03
CA ALA A 116 -8.08 2.77 -2.04
C ALA A 116 -8.07 2.17 -3.46
N CYS A 117 -7.46 1.00 -3.65
CA CYS A 117 -7.48 0.31 -4.95
C CYS A 117 -8.90 -0.08 -5.38
N ALA A 118 -9.72 -0.60 -4.48
CA ALA A 118 -11.11 -0.96 -4.79
C ALA A 118 -11.98 0.26 -5.14
N GLU A 119 -11.78 1.37 -4.42
CA GLU A 119 -12.46 2.64 -4.70
C GLU A 119 -12.03 3.23 -6.05
N ALA A 120 -10.73 3.19 -6.37
CA ALA A 120 -10.23 3.62 -7.67
C ALA A 120 -10.82 2.82 -8.84
N VAL A 121 -10.94 1.48 -8.69
CA VAL A 121 -11.60 0.62 -9.70
C VAL A 121 -13.06 1.00 -9.89
N THR A 122 -13.77 1.30 -8.80
CA THR A 122 -15.17 1.73 -8.83
C THR A 122 -15.33 3.09 -9.53
N LEU A 123 -14.46 4.06 -9.23
CA LEU A 123 -14.52 5.41 -9.81
C LEU A 123 -14.19 5.42 -11.31
N LEU A 124 -13.45 4.44 -11.80
CA LEU A 124 -13.16 4.22 -13.21
C LEU A 124 -14.25 3.42 -13.94
N ASP A 125 -15.37 3.08 -13.28
CA ASP A 125 -16.52 2.33 -13.84
C ASP A 125 -16.09 1.08 -14.64
N GLY A 126 -15.05 0.38 -14.19
CA GLY A 126 -14.55 -0.83 -14.87
C GLY A 126 -13.85 -0.59 -16.22
N ALA A 127 -13.76 0.66 -16.70
CA ALA A 127 -12.80 1.06 -17.74
C ALA A 127 -11.35 1.03 -17.22
N ALA A 128 -11.18 0.79 -15.91
CA ALA A 128 -9.91 0.59 -15.24
C ALA A 128 -9.07 -0.49 -15.95
N LEU A 129 -7.82 -0.12 -16.19
CA LEU A 129 -6.77 -0.99 -16.70
C LEU A 129 -6.80 -2.35 -15.98
N PRO A 130 -6.68 -3.49 -16.71
CA PRO A 130 -6.54 -4.83 -16.12
C PRO A 130 -5.52 -4.89 -14.97
N THR A 131 -4.54 -3.99 -15.00
CA THR A 131 -3.52 -3.74 -13.97
C THR A 131 -4.08 -3.43 -12.57
N LEU A 132 -5.13 -2.59 -12.43
CA LEU A 132 -5.72 -2.27 -11.12
C LEU A 132 -6.55 -3.43 -10.54
N GLY A 133 -7.22 -4.19 -11.40
CA GLY A 133 -7.94 -5.40 -11.00
C GLY A 133 -6.99 -6.51 -10.50
N GLY A 134 -5.85 -6.70 -11.19
CA GLY A 134 -4.79 -7.61 -10.74
C GLY A 134 -4.21 -7.22 -9.38
N LEU A 135 -4.00 -5.92 -9.14
CA LEU A 135 -3.50 -5.40 -7.87
C LEU A 135 -4.38 -5.74 -6.67
N ALA A 136 -5.71 -5.67 -6.82
CA ALA A 136 -6.61 -6.01 -5.72
C ALA A 136 -6.48 -7.47 -5.27
N ALA A 137 -6.29 -8.39 -6.23
CA ALA A 137 -6.05 -9.80 -5.95
C ALA A 137 -4.66 -10.04 -5.32
N ASP A 138 -3.65 -9.31 -5.77
CA ASP A 138 -2.30 -9.38 -5.20
C ASP A 138 -2.27 -8.85 -3.76
N LEU A 139 -2.91 -7.71 -3.48
CA LEU A 139 -3.04 -7.16 -2.11
C LEU A 139 -3.77 -8.13 -1.17
N ALA A 140 -4.81 -8.82 -1.65
CA ALA A 140 -5.49 -9.84 -0.86
C ALA A 140 -4.56 -11.02 -0.51
N ARG A 141 -3.69 -11.42 -1.45
CA ARG A 141 -2.65 -12.44 -1.22
C ARG A 141 -1.62 -11.96 -0.19
N ASP A 142 -1.17 -10.72 -0.31
CA ASP A 142 -0.18 -10.11 0.58
C ASP A 142 -0.72 -9.98 2.02
N MET A 143 -2.01 -9.63 2.18
CA MET A 143 -2.67 -9.66 3.50
C MET A 143 -2.71 -11.05 4.12
N VAL A 144 -2.95 -12.10 3.32
CA VAL A 144 -2.93 -13.48 3.81
C VAL A 144 -1.52 -13.87 4.25
N GLN A 145 -0.49 -13.49 3.48
CA GLN A 145 0.90 -13.70 3.86
C GLN A 145 1.24 -12.96 5.16
N LEU A 146 0.87 -11.68 5.29
CA LEU A 146 1.08 -10.90 6.50
C LEU A 146 0.41 -11.54 7.72
N ARG A 147 -0.79 -12.12 7.56
CA ARG A 147 -1.48 -12.88 8.61
C ARG A 147 -0.71 -14.12 9.03
N HIS A 148 -0.15 -14.88 8.09
CA HIS A 148 0.68 -16.03 8.43
C HIS A 148 1.95 -15.63 9.17
N LEU A 149 2.59 -14.53 8.76
CA LEU A 149 3.76 -14.00 9.46
C LEU A 149 3.42 -13.54 10.87
N TYR A 150 2.29 -12.85 11.06
CA TYR A 150 1.84 -12.47 12.39
C TYR A 150 1.67 -13.72 13.27
N LEU A 151 0.90 -14.72 12.84
CA LEU A 151 0.65 -15.92 13.65
C LEU A 151 1.93 -16.74 13.94
N GLY A 152 2.92 -16.71 13.05
CA GLY A 152 4.17 -17.46 13.20
C GLY A 152 5.26 -16.72 14.00
N TYR A 153 5.19 -15.40 14.11
CA TYR A 153 6.27 -14.58 14.68
C TYR A 153 5.82 -13.59 15.77
N SER A 154 4.53 -13.51 16.10
CA SER A 154 4.06 -12.73 17.26
C SER A 154 4.18 -13.48 18.59
#